data_AF-A0A0F9L3F1-F1
#
_entry.id   AF-A0A0F9L3F1-F1
#
_cell.length_a   1.000
_cell.length_b   1.000
_cell.length_c   1.000
_cell.angle_alpha   90.00
_cell.angle_beta   90.00
_cell.angle_gamma   90.00
#
_symmetry.space_group_name_H-M   'P 1'
#
loop_
_entity.id
_entity.type
_entity.pdbx_description
1 polymer ?
#
loop_
_entity_poly.entity_id
_entity_poly.type
_entity_poly.pdbx_seq_one_letter_code
_entity_poly.pdbx_strand_id
1 'polypeptide(L)'
;MGILKIIFGGKKRTLTQPPINKPVDISGINSNDIFLFTDPEAIKYYEEHKKLEELRHDIEFSVMRGGVWNNDELEYAAEIERLLNQSIIEEKRSYWWVSPHPTVYSAKMRGYIRINGEAHRFIKGSEITFQCRMARDQRNLNAPLLIKKFTPTNSSMLCGEMKGSMKGM
;
A
#
# COMPACT_ATOMS: atom_id res chain seq x y z
N MET A 1 49.52 -28.98 12.50
CA MET A 1 48.64 -28.36 11.48
C MET A 1 47.41 -27.80 12.17
N GLY A 2 47.39 -26.50 12.48
CA GLY A 2 46.25 -25.84 13.12
C GLY A 2 45.37 -25.19 12.06
N ILE A 3 44.09 -25.59 12.01
CA ILE A 3 43.11 -25.01 11.10
C ILE A 3 42.53 -23.75 11.77
N LEU A 4 42.87 -22.59 11.21
CA LEU A 4 42.30 -21.30 11.57
C LEU A 4 40.85 -21.24 11.06
N LYS A 5 39.86 -21.27 11.96
CA LYS A 5 38.46 -20.97 11.61
C LYS A 5 38.30 -19.45 11.52
N ILE A 6 38.19 -18.93 10.30
CA ILE A 6 37.77 -17.56 10.05
C ILE A 6 36.27 -17.45 10.34
N ILE A 7 35.92 -16.80 11.45
CA ILE A 7 34.54 -16.44 11.76
C ILE A 7 34.25 -15.11 11.07
N PHE A 8 33.56 -15.15 9.93
CA PHE A 8 32.99 -13.95 9.31
C PHE A 8 31.86 -13.43 10.21
N GLY A 9 32.20 -12.49 11.09
CA GLY A 9 31.25 -11.69 11.87
C GLY A 9 30.52 -10.70 10.97
N GLY A 10 29.52 -11.19 10.23
CA GLY A 10 28.55 -10.31 9.59
C GLY A 10 27.78 -9.54 10.67
N LYS A 11 28.05 -8.24 10.82
CA LYS A 11 27.24 -7.33 11.63
C LYS A 11 25.78 -7.47 11.20
N LYS A 12 24.95 -8.18 11.99
CA LYS A 12 23.49 -8.10 11.89
C LYS A 12 23.14 -6.63 12.14
N ARG A 13 22.85 -5.88 11.07
CA ARG A 13 22.16 -4.61 11.20
C ARG A 13 20.80 -4.94 11.80
N THR A 14 20.64 -4.70 13.09
CA THR A 14 19.34 -4.76 13.74
C THR A 14 18.53 -3.63 13.10
N LEU A 15 17.74 -3.96 12.06
CA LEU A 15 16.78 -3.06 11.46
C LEU A 15 15.73 -2.76 12.54
N THR A 16 16.00 -1.71 13.30
CA THR A 16 15.12 -1.22 14.35
C THR A 16 14.19 -0.22 13.69
N GLN A 17 12.89 -0.50 13.75
CA GLN A 17 11.90 0.42 13.20
C GLN A 17 11.91 1.74 13.99
N PRO A 18 11.70 2.90 13.33
CA PRO A 18 11.76 4.21 13.97
C PRO A 18 10.74 4.35 15.10
N PRO A 19 11.02 5.07 16.20
CA PRO A 19 10.05 5.26 17.27
C PRO A 19 8.67 5.72 16.77
N ILE A 20 7.59 5.19 17.35
CA ILE A 20 6.21 5.48 16.95
C ILE A 20 5.90 6.99 17.04
N ASN A 21 6.44 7.66 18.05
CA ASN A 21 6.20 9.08 18.32
C ASN A 21 6.91 10.04 17.36
N LYS A 22 7.74 9.54 16.45
CA LYS A 22 8.36 10.39 15.43
C LYS A 22 7.33 10.63 14.32
N PRO A 23 7.12 11.86 13.85
CA PRO A 23 6.31 12.11 12.65
C PRO A 23 6.83 11.32 11.44
N VAL A 24 5.93 10.98 10.52
CA VAL A 24 6.31 10.45 9.21
C VAL A 24 6.65 11.64 8.31
N ASP A 25 7.81 11.59 7.65
CA ASP A 25 8.18 12.61 6.69
C ASP A 25 7.49 12.33 5.35
N ILE A 26 6.56 13.21 4.97
CA ILE A 26 5.78 13.12 3.73
C ILE A 26 6.20 14.16 2.69
N SER A 27 7.23 14.98 2.97
CA SER A 27 7.60 16.13 2.14
C SER A 27 8.08 15.75 0.74
N GLY A 28 8.57 14.52 0.57
CA GLY A 28 9.01 13.97 -0.72
C GLY A 28 7.89 13.43 -1.61
N ILE A 29 6.64 13.42 -1.15
CA ILE A 29 5.53 12.75 -1.85
C ILE A 29 4.60 13.78 -2.49
N ASN A 30 4.36 13.63 -3.79
CA ASN A 30 3.47 14.51 -4.53
C ASN A 30 2.01 14.17 -4.23
N SER A 31 1.31 15.04 -3.49
CA SER A 31 -0.10 14.86 -3.15
C SER A 31 -1.07 15.00 -4.32
N ASN A 32 -0.61 15.53 -5.46
CA ASN A 32 -1.41 15.66 -6.69
C ASN A 32 -1.17 14.52 -7.68
N ASP A 33 -0.29 13.57 -7.38
CA ASP A 33 -0.06 12.43 -8.27
C ASP A 33 -1.26 11.49 -8.25
N ILE A 34 -2.10 11.57 -9.28
CA ILE A 34 -3.32 10.76 -9.41
C ILE A 34 -3.01 9.26 -9.32
N PHE A 35 -1.88 8.82 -9.87
CA PHE A 35 -1.53 7.40 -9.93
C PHE A 35 -0.64 6.94 -8.76
N LEU A 36 -0.48 7.75 -7.70
CA LEU A 36 0.37 7.45 -6.53
C LEU A 36 0.12 6.06 -5.93
N PHE A 37 -1.12 5.59 -5.94
CA PHE A 37 -1.52 4.27 -5.43
C PHE A 37 -2.00 3.32 -6.52
N THR A 38 -1.60 3.53 -7.78
CA THR A 38 -1.92 2.64 -8.89
C THR A 38 -0.72 1.78 -9.24
N ASP A 39 -0.93 0.46 -9.22
CA ASP A 39 0.09 -0.49 -9.63
C ASP A 39 0.44 -0.28 -11.12
N PRO A 40 1.73 -0.29 -11.50
CA PRO A 40 2.14 -0.09 -12.89
C PRO A 40 1.51 -1.09 -13.88
N GLU A 41 1.28 -2.34 -13.47
CA GLU A 41 0.61 -3.32 -14.33
C GLU A 41 -0.88 -3.01 -14.51
N ALA A 42 -1.51 -2.36 -13.52
CA ALA A 42 -2.87 -1.85 -13.69
C ALA A 42 -2.89 -0.67 -14.68
N ILE A 43 -1.95 0.29 -14.58
CA ILE A 43 -1.83 1.40 -15.54
C ILE A 43 -1.72 0.84 -16.96
N LYS A 44 -0.77 -0.07 -17.18
CA LYS A 44 -0.51 -0.71 -18.46
C LYS A 44 -1.75 -1.43 -18.99
N TYR A 45 -2.46 -2.18 -18.14
CA TYR A 45 -3.70 -2.84 -18.53
C TYR A 45 -4.74 -1.83 -19.05
N TYR A 46 -4.98 -0.73 -18.33
CA TYR A 46 -5.95 0.28 -18.76
C TYR A 46 -5.50 1.04 -20.01
N GLU A 47 -4.20 1.29 -20.19
CA GLU A 47 -3.63 1.85 -21.42
C GLU A 47 -3.88 0.96 -22.64
N GLU A 48 -3.52 -0.32 -22.54
CA GLU A 48 -3.68 -1.31 -23.62
C GLU A 48 -5.14 -1.46 -24.07
N HIS A 49 -6.09 -1.26 -23.14
CA HIS A 49 -7.53 -1.35 -23.40
C HIS A 49 -8.18 -0.01 -23.73
N LYS A 50 -7.41 1.09 -23.86
CA LYS A 50 -7.90 2.45 -24.14
C LYS A 50 -8.88 2.99 -23.09
N LYS A 51 -8.70 2.59 -21.83
CA LYS A 51 -9.52 2.96 -20.67
C LYS A 51 -8.77 3.78 -19.62
N LEU A 52 -7.54 4.23 -19.89
CA LEU A 52 -6.75 4.97 -18.91
C LEU A 52 -7.47 6.22 -18.37
N GLU A 53 -8.18 6.96 -19.23
CA GLU A 53 -8.95 8.13 -18.80
C GLU A 53 -10.15 7.76 -17.90
N GLU A 54 -10.77 6.59 -18.11
CA GLU A 54 -11.83 6.10 -17.21
C GLU A 54 -11.26 5.82 -15.81
N LEU A 55 -10.09 5.17 -15.74
CA LEU A 55 -9.38 4.94 -14.48
C LEU A 55 -8.97 6.26 -13.83
N ARG A 56 -8.37 7.18 -14.58
CA ARG A 56 -7.94 8.50 -14.10
C ARG A 56 -9.13 9.27 -13.49
N HIS A 57 -10.23 9.34 -14.23
CA HIS A 57 -11.46 10.00 -13.76
C HIS A 57 -11.99 9.35 -12.49
N ASP A 58 -12.04 8.01 -12.43
CA ASP A 58 -12.52 7.32 -11.23
C ASP A 58 -11.60 7.55 -10.03
N ILE A 59 -10.28 7.58 -10.21
CA ILE A 59 -9.36 7.89 -9.12
C ILE A 59 -9.58 9.33 -8.63
N GLU A 60 -9.65 10.29 -9.55
CA GLU A 60 -9.85 11.70 -9.21
C GLU A 60 -11.16 11.92 -8.44
N PHE A 61 -12.28 11.39 -8.92
CA PHE A 61 -13.60 11.73 -8.37
C PHE A 61 -14.17 10.72 -7.36
N SER A 62 -13.82 9.43 -7.47
CA SER A 62 -14.33 8.38 -6.56
C SER A 62 -13.35 8.06 -5.44
N VAL A 63 -12.05 7.99 -5.73
CA VAL A 63 -11.01 7.60 -4.76
C VAL A 63 -10.52 8.83 -3.97
N MET A 64 -10.05 9.87 -4.67
CA MET A 64 -9.56 11.13 -4.09
C MET A 64 -10.71 12.09 -3.72
N ARG A 65 -11.94 11.80 -4.15
CA ARG A 65 -13.16 12.61 -3.90
C ARG A 65 -13.05 14.05 -4.42
N GLY A 66 -12.41 14.24 -5.57
CA GLY A 66 -12.22 15.54 -6.21
C GLY A 66 -11.22 16.46 -5.51
N GLY A 67 -10.44 15.93 -4.56
CA GLY A 67 -9.37 16.65 -3.87
C GLY A 67 -8.01 16.00 -4.10
N VAL A 68 -7.04 16.32 -3.23
CA VAL A 68 -5.70 15.71 -3.23
C VAL A 68 -5.62 14.54 -2.24
N TRP A 69 -4.56 13.75 -2.27
CA TRP A 69 -4.26 12.77 -1.22
C TRP A 69 -4.09 13.46 0.14
N ASN A 70 -4.73 12.93 1.19
CA ASN A 70 -4.65 13.48 2.54
C ASN A 70 -3.41 12.98 3.29
N ASN A 71 -3.13 13.56 4.46
CA ASN A 71 -1.94 13.23 5.24
C ASN A 71 -1.86 11.73 5.57
N ASP A 72 -2.92 11.08 6.04
CA ASP A 72 -2.90 9.64 6.34
C ASP A 72 -2.48 8.80 5.12
N GLU A 73 -2.96 9.17 3.94
CA GLU A 73 -2.66 8.50 2.67
C GLU A 73 -1.19 8.72 2.30
N LEU A 74 -0.68 9.95 2.44
CA LEU A 74 0.73 10.27 2.21
C LEU A 74 1.67 9.59 3.22
N GLU A 75 1.25 9.48 4.48
CA GLU A 75 2.00 8.74 5.50
C GLU A 75 2.06 7.25 5.18
N TYR A 76 0.98 6.66 4.68
CA TYR A 76 0.99 5.30 4.16
C TYR A 76 2.01 5.16 3.03
N ALA A 77 2.02 6.06 2.04
CA ALA A 77 2.97 6.03 0.93
C ALA A 77 4.42 6.08 1.43
N ALA A 78 4.74 7.02 2.33
CA ALA A 78 6.08 7.18 2.91
C ALA A 78 6.52 5.94 3.70
N GLU A 79 5.62 5.34 4.48
CA GLU A 79 5.94 4.14 5.24
C GLU A 79 6.11 2.91 4.35
N ILE A 80 5.34 2.78 3.26
CA ILE A 80 5.55 1.71 2.27
C ILE A 80 6.94 1.84 1.63
N GLU A 81 7.31 3.04 1.17
CA GLU A 81 8.64 3.29 0.60
C GLU A 81 9.75 2.95 1.61
N ARG A 82 9.62 3.42 2.85
CA ARG A 82 10.57 3.10 3.93
C ARG A 82 10.70 1.59 4.15
N LEU A 83 9.57 0.87 4.20
CA LEU A 83 9.55 -0.57 4.46
C LEU A 83 10.14 -1.38 3.30
N LEU A 84 9.92 -0.95 2.05
CA LEU A 84 10.55 -1.52 0.85
C LEU A 84 12.07 -1.29 0.88
N ASN A 85 12.51 -0.06 1.15
CA ASN A 85 13.93 0.30 1.25
C ASN A 85 14.66 -0.48 2.36
N GLN A 86 13.94 -0.86 3.41
CA GLN A 86 14.45 -1.70 4.51
C GLN A 86 14.26 -3.21 4.28
N SER A 87 13.68 -3.61 3.15
CA SER A 87 13.37 -5.01 2.81
C SER A 87 12.53 -5.74 3.87
N ILE A 88 11.67 -5.00 4.59
CA ILE A 88 10.73 -5.56 5.57
C ILE A 88 9.49 -6.10 4.85
N ILE A 89 9.10 -5.46 3.76
CA ILE A 89 8.05 -5.89 2.83
C ILE A 89 8.64 -6.02 1.42
N GLU A 90 7.93 -6.72 0.55
CA GLU A 90 8.23 -6.82 -0.89
C GLU A 90 6.94 -6.72 -1.70
N GLU A 91 7.03 -6.40 -2.98
CA GLU A 91 5.90 -6.47 -3.90
C GLU A 91 5.53 -7.93 -4.21
N LYS A 92 4.23 -8.25 -4.15
CA LYS A 92 3.69 -9.59 -4.46
C LYS A 92 3.47 -9.81 -5.97
N ARG A 93 3.72 -8.79 -6.81
CA ARG A 93 3.39 -8.77 -8.25
C ARG A 93 1.90 -9.00 -8.53
N SER A 94 1.07 -8.38 -7.73
CA SER A 94 -0.38 -8.40 -7.84
C SER A 94 -0.92 -7.10 -7.28
N TYR A 95 -2.05 -6.65 -7.79
CA TYR A 95 -2.71 -5.44 -7.30
C TYR A 95 -4.13 -5.74 -6.82
N TRP A 96 -4.65 -4.82 -6.00
CA TRP A 96 -6.01 -4.93 -5.47
C TRP A 96 -7.04 -4.72 -6.57
N TRP A 97 -8.12 -5.49 -6.52
CA TRP A 97 -9.11 -5.57 -7.59
C TRP A 97 -9.96 -4.30 -7.78
N VAL A 98 -9.85 -3.32 -6.88
CA VAL A 98 -10.63 -2.07 -6.90
C VAL A 98 -9.70 -0.91 -7.16
N SER A 99 -10.11 0.06 -7.99
CA SER A 99 -9.36 1.30 -8.19
C SER A 99 -9.00 1.97 -6.82
N PRO A 100 -7.80 2.54 -6.67
CA PRO A 100 -6.81 2.84 -7.72
C PRO A 100 -5.99 1.64 -8.18
N HIS A 101 -6.37 0.40 -7.82
CA HIS A 101 -5.60 -0.82 -8.07
C HIS A 101 -4.24 -0.80 -7.38
N PRO A 102 -4.19 -0.58 -6.06
CA PRO A 102 -2.93 -0.52 -5.34
C PRO A 102 -2.19 -1.83 -5.35
N THR A 103 -0.88 -1.74 -5.45
CA THR A 103 0.04 -2.86 -5.29
C THR A 103 -0.24 -3.59 -3.97
N VAL A 104 -0.14 -4.92 -4.02
CA VAL A 104 -0.18 -5.79 -2.84
C VAL A 104 1.26 -6.11 -2.45
N TYR A 105 1.59 -5.81 -1.20
CA TYR A 105 2.88 -6.13 -0.60
C TYR A 105 2.78 -7.35 0.31
N SER A 106 3.87 -8.09 0.43
CA SER A 106 4.02 -9.22 1.33
C SER A 106 5.06 -8.89 2.41
N ALA A 107 4.72 -9.13 3.68
CA ALA A 107 5.62 -8.92 4.80
C ALA A 107 6.65 -10.05 4.90
N LYS A 108 7.93 -9.72 4.71
CA LYS A 108 9.05 -10.66 4.87
C LYS A 108 9.36 -10.97 6.33
N MET A 109 9.04 -10.04 7.21
CA MET A 109 9.19 -10.14 8.66
C MET A 109 8.10 -9.36 9.40
N ARG A 110 8.07 -9.46 10.73
CA ARG A 110 7.15 -8.64 11.53
C ARG A 110 7.54 -7.16 11.46
N GLY A 111 6.55 -6.28 11.57
CA GLY A 111 6.78 -4.85 11.61
C GLY A 111 5.52 -4.06 11.90
N TYR A 112 5.53 -2.79 11.51
CA TYR A 112 4.37 -1.90 11.57
C TYR A 112 4.48 -0.76 10.56
N ILE A 113 3.33 -0.21 10.21
CA ILE A 113 3.14 1.02 9.44
C ILE A 113 2.64 2.10 10.41
N ARG A 114 3.22 3.30 10.35
CA ARG A 114 2.77 4.45 11.15
C ARG A 114 1.83 5.32 10.33
N ILE A 115 0.60 5.52 10.83
CA ILE A 115 -0.37 6.43 10.24
C ILE A 115 -1.07 7.17 11.37
N ASN A 116 -1.19 8.49 11.27
CA ASN A 116 -1.82 9.37 12.24
C ASN A 116 -1.33 9.14 13.68
N GLY A 117 -0.01 8.93 13.84
CA GLY A 117 0.62 8.64 15.13
C GLY A 117 0.34 7.24 15.71
N GLU A 118 -0.44 6.40 15.01
CA GLU A 118 -0.73 5.03 15.42
C GLU A 118 0.18 4.01 14.70
N ALA A 119 0.50 2.91 15.39
CA ALA A 119 1.30 1.83 14.84
C ALA A 119 0.43 0.62 14.47
N HIS A 120 0.23 0.42 13.16
CA HIS A 120 -0.51 -0.72 12.62
C HIS A 120 0.44 -1.90 12.41
N ARG A 121 0.41 -2.86 13.34
CA ARG A 121 1.34 -4.01 13.37
C ARG A 121 0.96 -5.07 12.34
N PHE A 122 1.98 -5.70 11.76
CA PHE A 122 1.85 -6.88 10.90
C PHE A 122 2.89 -7.94 11.26
N ILE A 123 2.64 -9.18 10.83
CA ILE A 123 3.54 -10.31 11.03
C ILE A 123 4.10 -10.79 9.69
N LYS A 124 5.12 -11.65 9.73
CA LYS A 124 5.64 -12.30 8.52
C LYS A 124 4.51 -13.05 7.79
N GLY A 125 4.42 -12.86 6.49
CA GLY A 125 3.39 -13.46 5.62
C GLY A 125 2.03 -12.75 5.66
N SER A 126 1.91 -11.64 6.39
CA SER A 126 0.81 -10.70 6.19
C SER A 126 0.93 -10.04 4.82
N GLU A 127 -0.20 -9.74 4.21
CA GLU A 127 -0.30 -8.97 2.98
C GLU A 127 -0.88 -7.60 3.28
N ILE A 128 -0.38 -6.59 2.57
CA ILE A 128 -0.60 -5.19 2.86
C ILE A 128 -1.02 -4.51 1.56
N THR A 129 -2.07 -3.70 1.61
CA THR A 129 -2.46 -2.85 0.48
C THR A 129 -3.18 -1.59 0.96
N PHE A 130 -3.23 -0.58 0.10
CA PHE A 130 -3.91 0.68 0.34
C PHE A 130 -5.44 0.49 0.35
N GLN A 131 -6.15 1.30 1.13
CA GLN A 131 -7.61 1.37 1.08
C GLN A 131 -8.08 2.80 0.83
N CYS A 132 -8.82 2.98 -0.27
CA CYS A 132 -9.44 4.26 -0.60
C CYS A 132 -10.45 4.69 0.47
N ARG A 133 -10.71 5.99 0.55
CA ARG A 133 -11.66 6.61 1.51
C ARG A 133 -13.03 5.93 1.51
N MET A 134 -13.55 5.61 0.32
CA MET A 134 -14.84 4.94 0.21
C MET A 134 -14.82 3.52 0.80
N ALA A 135 -13.80 2.71 0.51
CA ALA A 135 -13.67 1.38 1.08
C ALA A 135 -13.45 1.44 2.60
N ARG A 136 -12.78 2.50 3.10
CA ARG A 136 -12.64 2.75 4.54
C ARG A 136 -13.97 3.03 5.21
N ASP A 137 -14.75 3.98 4.68
CA ASP A 137 -16.05 4.36 5.23
C ASP A 137 -16.99 3.14 5.29
N GLN A 138 -17.02 2.33 4.24
CA GLN A 138 -17.88 1.13 4.17
C GLN A 138 -17.47 0.03 5.16
N ARG A 139 -16.18 -0.08 5.47
CA ARG A 139 -15.62 -1.14 6.33
C ARG A 139 -15.31 -0.65 7.74
N ASN A 140 -15.64 0.61 8.05
CA ASN A 140 -15.30 1.28 9.29
C ASN A 140 -13.80 1.17 9.63
N LEU A 141 -12.94 1.45 8.63
CA LEU A 141 -11.48 1.42 8.78
C LEU A 141 -10.95 2.83 9.09
N ASN A 142 -10.16 2.94 10.16
CA ASN A 142 -9.62 4.23 10.61
C ASN A 142 -8.34 4.66 9.89
N ALA A 143 -7.75 3.80 9.06
CA ALA A 143 -6.51 4.07 8.34
C ALA A 143 -6.61 3.59 6.87
N PRO A 144 -5.90 4.22 5.91
CA PRO A 144 -5.85 3.85 4.48
C PRO A 144 -5.06 2.58 4.21
N LEU A 145 -5.29 1.56 5.03
CA LEU A 145 -4.45 0.39 5.16
C LEU A 145 -5.34 -0.85 5.39
N LEU A 146 -5.03 -1.92 4.67
CA LEU A 146 -5.57 -3.24 4.93
C LEU A 146 -4.43 -4.24 5.09
N ILE A 147 -4.43 -4.94 6.23
CA ILE A 147 -3.48 -6.00 6.55
C ILE A 147 -4.26 -7.30 6.72
N LYS A 148 -4.09 -8.26 5.81
CA LYS A 148 -4.68 -9.61 5.92
C LYS A 148 -3.98 -10.57 4.96
N LYS A 149 -4.54 -11.75 4.72
CA LYS A 149 -4.20 -12.57 3.54
C LYS A 149 -5.28 -12.35 2.48
N PHE A 150 -4.89 -12.02 1.26
CA PHE A 150 -5.83 -11.78 0.17
C PHE A 150 -6.03 -13.04 -0.66
N THR A 151 -7.27 -13.25 -1.09
CA THR A 151 -7.61 -14.28 -2.08
C THR A 151 -7.50 -13.66 -3.47
N PRO A 152 -6.83 -14.33 -4.43
CA PRO A 152 -6.80 -13.86 -5.82
C PRO A 152 -8.19 -13.72 -6.43
N THR A 153 -8.36 -12.76 -7.32
CA THR A 153 -9.54 -12.62 -8.17
C THR A 153 -9.11 -12.15 -9.55
N ASN A 154 -9.89 -12.52 -10.57
CA ASN A 154 -9.71 -12.06 -11.94
C ASN A 154 -10.63 -10.89 -12.29
N SER A 155 -11.43 -10.41 -11.34
CA SER A 155 -12.26 -9.22 -11.50
C SER A 155 -11.43 -7.97 -11.25
N SER A 156 -11.62 -6.94 -12.07
CA SER A 156 -11.27 -5.56 -11.75
C SER A 156 -12.55 -4.71 -11.73
N MET A 157 -12.59 -3.72 -10.86
CA MET A 157 -13.74 -2.82 -10.68
C MET A 157 -13.27 -1.41 -10.36
N LEU A 158 -13.95 -0.41 -10.91
CA LEU A 158 -13.76 0.99 -10.52
C LEU A 158 -14.45 1.27 -9.18
N CYS A 159 -13.86 2.13 -8.37
CA CYS A 159 -14.39 2.54 -7.07
C CYS A 159 -15.82 3.12 -7.23
N GLY A 160 -16.05 3.92 -8.27
CA GLY A 160 -17.37 4.45 -8.61
C GLY A 160 -18.43 3.36 -8.86
N GLU A 161 -18.05 2.23 -9.46
CA GLU A 161 -18.95 1.11 -9.77
C GLU A 161 -19.35 0.31 -8.52
N MET A 162 -18.48 0.31 -7.49
CA MET A 162 -18.76 -0.38 -6.23
C MET A 162 -19.95 0.22 -5.49
N LYS A 163 -20.22 1.53 -5.65
CA LYS A 163 -21.39 2.20 -5.01
C LYS A 163 -22.73 1.55 -5.40
N GLY A 164 -22.84 1.00 -6.60
CA GLY A 164 -24.05 0.33 -7.09
C GLY A 164 -24.11 -1.17 -6.77
N SER A 165 -22.95 -1.83 -6.72
CA SER A 165 -22.84 -3.30 -6.70
C SER A 165 -23.05 -3.95 -5.32
N MET A 166 -23.15 -3.18 -4.24
CA MET A 166 -23.24 -3.69 -2.86
C MET A 166 -24.60 -3.48 -2.17
N LYS A 167 -25.64 -2.99 -2.88
CA LYS A 167 -27.01 -2.88 -2.35
C LYS A 167 -27.77 -4.23 -2.26
N GLY A 168 -27.11 -5.34 -2.54
CA GLY A 168 -27.72 -6.68 -2.58
C GLY A 168 -26.88 -7.80 -1.98
N MET A 169 -25.89 -7.48 -1.13
CA MET A 169 -25.12 -8.45 -0.34
C MET A 169 -25.45 -8.34 1.14
#